data_AF-A0A972SBJ6-F1
#
_entry.id   AF-A0A972SBJ6-F1
#
_cell.length_a   1.000
_cell.length_b   1.000
_cell.length_c   1.000
_cell.angle_alpha   90.00
_cell.angle_beta   90.00
_cell.angle_gamma   90.00
#
_symmetry.space_group_name_H-M   'P 1'
#
loop_
_entity.id
_entity.type
_entity.pdbx_description
1 polymer ?
#
loop_
_entity_poly.entity_id
_entity_poly.type
_entity_poly.pdbx_seq_one_letter_code
_entity_poly.pdbx_strand_id
1 'polypeptide(L)'
;MSDTTVESAEATHTLSPRTLTVKIRTLTPLWTGGVDGTMDRIHETGILGSLRWWYEAIVRGLGGYACDPTEHTCTFDTNKYQGSEAPDKRQRLRDAGLCDVCQIFGATGWRRRFRLEVRPLEGGIDFTEGMFPSGRVHPDRRRPYRVGGWLLRGGYFGTLELHFTGEERILLCEILPTLLFIEKWGALGPKTSIGYGIIEITRLQIGEETYSPTHHDWHAQLSELVSQSCQGSRVGRWWFEGLSTSSPYQGVLPVLTNMFSSKVRFKVTDLNWWSEFREIQWLQVGQIGVDEAHWTGKQDQTPTGPFKIANPLSVSRIEHWVRYHKTFPLAPIVRTRLRYSDSNIGVCTDSNGESDWCKFIFGTVHGNEPICGYCGTKVKKDRNDQNRWWCSKGRVSLANNEVFSGKRIQSKVRVSWAYQIGDSEWEFRVWGWLPEHAQSARHRQQREEFLRTLKTSIGALSQLSPLSQLQISPECWVAKQENGETSHFLMTLLTGCP
;
A
#
# COMPACT_ATOMS: atom_id res chain seq x y z
N MET A 1 66.64 -8.11 -21.01
CA MET A 1 66.28 -9.50 -20.64
C MET A 1 66.23 -9.57 -19.12
N SER A 2 65.26 -10.33 -18.60
CA SER A 2 64.77 -10.38 -17.21
C SER A 2 63.92 -9.19 -16.78
N ASP A 3 62.67 -9.23 -17.26
CA ASP A 3 61.52 -8.50 -16.74
C ASP A 3 61.17 -9.10 -15.36
N THR A 4 61.06 -8.24 -14.35
CA THR A 4 60.59 -8.60 -13.01
C THR A 4 59.23 -7.92 -12.83
N THR A 5 58.16 -8.65 -13.16
CA THR A 5 56.80 -8.17 -12.93
C THR A 5 56.33 -8.56 -11.54
N VAL A 6 56.11 -7.49 -10.78
CA VAL A 6 55.57 -7.38 -9.43
C VAL A 6 54.24 -8.14 -9.30
N GLU A 7 54.18 -9.08 -8.36
CA GLU A 7 52.92 -9.57 -7.77
C GLU A 7 52.20 -8.39 -7.11
N SER A 8 51.17 -7.86 -7.77
CA SER A 8 50.24 -6.93 -7.15
C SER A 8 49.29 -7.73 -6.25
N ALA A 9 49.48 -7.58 -4.94
CA ALA A 9 48.54 -8.01 -3.92
C ALA A 9 47.15 -7.42 -4.23
N GLU A 10 46.18 -8.30 -4.52
CA GLU A 10 44.76 -7.95 -4.45
C GLU A 10 44.46 -7.55 -3.01
N ALA A 11 44.33 -6.25 -2.79
CA ALA A 11 43.79 -5.70 -1.55
C ALA A 11 42.36 -6.20 -1.42
N THR A 12 42.15 -7.24 -0.63
CA THR A 12 40.85 -7.57 -0.03
C THR A 12 40.43 -6.39 0.84
N HIS A 13 39.77 -5.39 0.24
CA HIS A 13 38.89 -4.49 0.96
C HIS A 13 37.75 -5.32 1.53
N THR A 14 37.99 -5.88 2.70
CA THR A 14 36.96 -6.41 3.60
C THR A 14 36.13 -5.22 4.07
N LEU A 15 35.17 -4.80 3.25
CA LEU A 15 34.10 -3.93 3.70
C LEU A 15 33.23 -4.72 4.68
N SER A 16 33.63 -4.63 5.96
CA SER A 16 32.84 -4.94 7.15
C SER A 16 31.39 -4.45 6.98
N PRO A 17 30.40 -5.15 7.56
CA PRO A 17 28.98 -4.94 7.27
C PRO A 17 28.58 -3.48 7.51
N ARG A 18 28.33 -2.73 6.44
CA ARG A 18 27.80 -1.36 6.55
C ARG A 18 26.39 -1.46 7.09
N THR A 19 26.20 -0.98 8.32
CA THR A 19 24.89 -0.95 8.97
C THR A 19 24.06 0.22 8.44
N LEU A 20 22.75 0.02 8.29
CA LEU A 20 21.81 1.09 8.00
C LEU A 20 20.83 1.20 9.18
N THR A 21 20.81 2.36 9.82
CA THR A 21 19.87 2.65 10.91
C THR A 21 18.92 3.75 10.46
N VAL A 22 17.61 3.49 10.55
CA VAL A 22 16.56 4.42 10.13
C VAL A 22 15.67 4.73 11.32
N LYS A 23 15.69 5.97 11.81
CA LYS A 23 14.77 6.45 12.84
C LYS A 23 13.50 6.95 12.17
N ILE A 24 12.38 6.32 12.49
CA ILE A 24 11.06 6.68 11.98
C ILE A 24 10.15 7.19 13.10
N ARG A 25 9.18 8.02 12.74
CA ARG A 25 8.06 8.46 13.57
C ARG A 25 6.76 8.01 12.92
N THR A 26 5.86 7.42 13.68
CA THR A 26 4.52 7.05 13.19
C THR A 26 3.61 8.29 13.14
N LEU A 27 3.07 8.62 11.96
CA LEU A 27 2.07 9.68 11.80
C LEU A 27 0.64 9.13 11.96
N THR A 28 0.45 7.85 11.65
CA THR A 28 -0.78 7.09 11.93
C THR A 28 -0.39 5.79 12.65
N PRO A 29 -1.30 5.08 13.35
CA PRO A 29 -0.89 3.93 14.16
C PRO A 29 -0.18 2.87 13.31
N LEU A 30 0.94 2.37 13.82
CA LEU A 30 1.62 1.21 13.23
C LEU A 30 1.06 -0.06 13.86
N TRP A 31 0.55 -0.98 13.04
CA TRP A 31 0.13 -2.30 13.50
C TRP A 31 1.13 -3.36 13.04
N THR A 32 1.48 -4.30 13.91
CA THR A 32 2.25 -5.49 13.55
C THR A 32 1.65 -6.68 14.30
N GLY A 33 0.93 -7.54 13.58
CA GLY A 33 0.29 -8.70 14.21
C GLY A 33 1.28 -9.84 14.45
N GLY A 34 1.23 -10.43 15.63
CA GLY A 34 1.85 -11.71 15.96
C GLY A 34 1.12 -12.89 15.31
N VAL A 35 1.52 -14.11 15.67
CA VAL A 35 1.00 -15.36 15.08
C VAL A 35 -0.50 -15.54 15.31
N ASP A 36 -1.01 -15.05 16.44
CA ASP A 36 -2.42 -15.05 16.81
C ASP A 36 -3.23 -13.89 16.18
N GLY A 37 -2.57 -13.01 15.43
CA GLY A 37 -3.16 -11.82 14.82
C GLY A 37 -3.36 -10.64 15.78
N THR A 38 -2.85 -10.71 17.01
CA THR A 38 -2.88 -9.61 17.98
C THR A 38 -1.54 -8.86 18.01
N MET A 39 -1.49 -7.71 18.68
CA MET A 39 -0.26 -6.91 18.80
C MET A 39 -0.01 -6.65 20.28
N ASP A 40 0.85 -7.47 20.88
CA ASP A 40 1.39 -7.35 22.24
C ASP A 40 2.71 -6.57 22.28
N ARG A 41 3.45 -6.60 21.17
CA ARG A 41 4.69 -5.86 20.92
C ARG A 41 4.78 -5.48 19.44
N ILE A 42 5.87 -4.80 19.07
CA ILE A 42 6.19 -4.62 17.67
C ILE A 42 6.81 -5.91 17.13
N HIS A 43 6.16 -6.51 16.14
CA HIS A 43 6.63 -7.73 15.47
C HIS A 43 7.35 -7.35 14.18
N GLU A 44 8.65 -7.62 14.11
CA GLU A 44 9.50 -7.29 12.98
C GLU A 44 9.03 -7.97 11.68
N THR A 45 8.40 -9.14 11.80
CA THR A 45 7.82 -9.88 10.68
C THR A 45 6.74 -9.08 9.94
N GLY A 46 5.94 -8.28 10.65
CA GLY A 46 4.93 -7.41 10.05
C GLY A 46 5.54 -6.27 9.22
N ILE A 47 6.64 -5.70 9.71
CA ILE A 47 7.42 -4.67 8.99
C ILE A 47 8.12 -5.30 7.78
N LEU A 48 8.74 -6.46 7.94
CA LEU A 48 9.40 -7.19 6.86
C LEU A 48 8.44 -7.60 5.73
N GLY A 49 7.26 -8.08 6.07
CA GLY A 49 6.23 -8.42 5.08
C GLY A 49 5.79 -7.21 4.27
N SER A 50 5.62 -6.05 4.92
CA SER A 50 5.28 -4.80 4.26
C SER A 50 6.41 -4.28 3.36
N LEU A 51 7.66 -4.29 3.84
CA LEU A 51 8.84 -3.95 3.05
C LEU A 51 8.96 -4.83 1.81
N ARG A 52 8.77 -6.14 1.97
CA ARG A 52 8.78 -7.08 0.85
C ARG A 52 7.69 -6.74 -0.16
N TRP A 53 6.46 -6.48 0.28
CA TRP A 53 5.35 -6.19 -0.61
C TRP A 53 5.60 -4.94 -1.47
N TRP A 54 6.11 -3.86 -0.86
CA TRP A 54 6.48 -2.65 -1.60
C TRP A 54 7.65 -2.90 -2.55
N TYR A 55 8.67 -3.62 -2.10
CA TYR A 55 9.80 -3.99 -2.95
C TYR A 55 9.37 -4.83 -4.16
N GLU A 56 8.43 -5.77 -3.99
CA GLU A 56 7.85 -6.53 -5.11
C GLU A 56 7.15 -5.63 -6.13
N ALA A 57 6.36 -4.66 -5.66
CA ALA A 57 5.67 -3.73 -6.56
C ALA A 57 6.65 -2.85 -7.34
N ILE A 58 7.71 -2.36 -6.68
CA ILE A 58 8.78 -1.55 -7.29
C ILE A 58 9.55 -2.39 -8.31
N VAL A 59 10.01 -3.58 -7.94
CA VAL A 59 10.75 -4.49 -8.83
C VAL A 59 9.95 -4.81 -10.09
N ARG A 60 8.66 -5.17 -9.97
CA ARG A 60 7.79 -5.41 -11.13
C ARG A 60 7.68 -4.17 -12.03
N GLY A 61 7.62 -2.97 -11.45
CA GLY A 61 7.45 -1.73 -12.19
C GLY A 61 8.71 -1.29 -12.95
N LEU A 62 9.88 -1.67 -12.44
CA LEU A 62 11.18 -1.43 -13.05
C LEU A 62 11.64 -2.60 -13.96
N GLY A 63 10.69 -3.41 -14.44
CA GLY A 63 10.94 -4.51 -15.37
C GLY A 63 11.65 -5.73 -14.78
N GLY A 64 11.76 -5.82 -13.45
CA GLY A 64 12.25 -7.01 -12.76
C GLY A 64 11.15 -8.05 -12.53
N TYR A 65 11.56 -9.25 -12.11
CA TYR A 65 10.63 -10.35 -11.84
C TYR A 65 10.42 -10.57 -10.34
N ALA A 66 9.16 -10.58 -9.90
CA ALA A 66 8.77 -10.98 -8.56
C ALA A 66 7.62 -11.99 -8.64
N CYS A 67 7.81 -13.14 -7.97
CA CYS A 67 6.83 -14.23 -7.93
C CYS A 67 5.51 -13.79 -7.28
N ASP A 68 4.45 -14.58 -7.48
CA ASP A 68 3.22 -14.42 -6.71
C ASP A 68 3.44 -14.97 -5.29
N PRO A 69 3.35 -14.14 -4.23
CA PRO A 69 3.57 -14.62 -2.88
C PRO A 69 2.51 -15.64 -2.40
N THR A 70 1.37 -15.80 -3.09
CA THR A 70 0.32 -16.77 -2.68
C THR A 70 0.54 -18.18 -3.23
N GLU A 71 1.40 -18.33 -4.24
CA GLU A 71 1.63 -19.61 -4.94
C GLU A 71 2.89 -20.35 -4.45
N HIS A 72 3.69 -19.73 -3.56
CA HIS A 72 4.92 -20.31 -2.98
C HIS A 72 5.90 -20.95 -4.01
N THR A 73 6.07 -20.31 -5.18
CA THR A 73 6.78 -20.92 -6.33
C THR A 73 8.30 -20.83 -6.28
N CYS A 74 8.89 -19.96 -5.46
CA CYS A 74 10.35 -19.81 -5.40
C CYS A 74 10.98 -20.77 -4.39
N THR A 75 11.79 -21.70 -4.88
CA THR A 75 12.66 -22.59 -4.08
C THR A 75 14.04 -22.62 -4.72
N PHE A 76 15.08 -22.39 -3.91
CA PHE A 76 16.45 -22.40 -4.40
C PHE A 76 16.96 -23.82 -4.67
N ASP A 77 17.52 -24.02 -5.86
CA ASP A 77 18.13 -25.27 -6.30
C ASP A 77 19.64 -25.08 -6.49
N THR A 78 20.43 -25.75 -5.64
CA THR A 78 21.90 -25.62 -5.65
C THR A 78 22.52 -26.23 -6.90
N ASN A 79 21.95 -27.31 -7.44
CA ASN A 79 22.48 -27.97 -8.64
C ASN A 79 22.27 -27.09 -9.87
N LYS A 80 21.09 -26.47 -10.00
CA LYS A 80 20.83 -25.49 -11.06
C LYS A 80 21.72 -24.27 -10.94
N TYR A 81 22.01 -23.81 -9.73
CA TYR A 81 22.92 -22.69 -9.52
C TYR A 81 24.36 -23.01 -9.98
N GLN A 82 24.87 -24.20 -9.64
CA GLN A 82 26.21 -24.64 -10.02
C GLN A 82 26.33 -24.94 -11.52
N GLY A 83 25.28 -25.49 -12.13
CA GLY A 83 25.22 -25.79 -13.56
C GLY A 83 24.91 -24.59 -14.45
N SER A 84 24.65 -23.41 -13.89
CA SER A 84 24.33 -22.22 -14.67
C SER A 84 25.59 -21.57 -15.26
N GLU A 85 25.63 -21.43 -16.58
CA GLU A 85 26.72 -20.78 -17.32
C GLU A 85 26.63 -19.25 -17.34
N ALA A 86 25.56 -18.67 -16.79
CA ALA A 86 25.37 -17.23 -16.79
C ALA A 86 26.53 -16.48 -16.07
N PRO A 87 27.10 -15.43 -16.69
CA PRO A 87 28.24 -14.71 -16.13
C PRO A 87 27.85 -13.88 -14.91
N ASP A 88 26.60 -13.39 -14.85
CA ASP A 88 26.12 -12.59 -13.74
C ASP A 88 25.45 -13.44 -12.66
N LYS A 89 25.80 -13.17 -11.39
CA LYS A 89 25.25 -13.88 -10.23
C LYS A 89 23.73 -13.81 -10.14
N ARG A 90 23.12 -12.69 -10.56
CA ARG A 90 21.67 -12.45 -10.46
C ARG A 90 20.90 -13.39 -11.39
N GLN A 91 21.42 -13.62 -12.60
CA GLN A 91 20.87 -14.59 -13.55
C GLN A 91 21.07 -16.02 -13.06
N ARG A 92 22.26 -16.38 -12.56
CA ARG A 92 22.47 -17.72 -11.96
C ARG A 92 21.47 -18.03 -10.85
N LEU A 93 21.14 -17.03 -10.01
CA LEU A 93 20.12 -17.18 -8.97
C LEU A 93 18.69 -17.33 -9.54
N ARG A 94 18.38 -16.69 -10.67
CA ARG A 94 17.11 -16.90 -11.39
C ARG A 94 17.02 -18.32 -11.95
N ASP A 95 18.09 -18.79 -12.57
CA ASP A 95 18.17 -20.15 -13.13
C ASP A 95 18.03 -21.20 -12.01
N ALA A 96 18.50 -20.86 -10.80
CA ALA A 96 18.32 -21.62 -9.57
C ALA A 96 16.94 -21.48 -8.90
N GLY A 97 15.96 -20.82 -9.52
CA GLY A 97 14.57 -20.76 -9.04
C GLY A 97 14.21 -19.54 -8.18
N LEU A 98 15.08 -18.53 -8.05
CA LEU A 98 14.82 -17.33 -7.25
C LEU A 98 14.45 -16.12 -8.12
N CYS A 99 13.25 -15.57 -7.90
CA CYS A 99 12.92 -14.24 -8.43
C CYS A 99 13.79 -13.15 -7.80
N ASP A 100 13.85 -11.97 -8.43
CA ASP A 100 14.73 -10.87 -8.00
C ASP A 100 14.46 -10.46 -6.54
N VAL A 101 13.22 -10.56 -6.08
CA VAL A 101 12.84 -10.26 -4.69
C VAL A 101 13.31 -11.33 -3.71
N CYS A 102 13.14 -12.60 -4.05
CA CYS A 102 13.55 -13.73 -3.22
C CYS A 102 15.07 -13.77 -3.05
N GLN A 103 15.85 -13.27 -4.01
CA GLN A 103 17.29 -13.13 -3.89
C GLN A 103 17.70 -12.22 -2.71
N ILE A 104 16.87 -11.24 -2.37
CA ILE A 104 17.10 -10.26 -1.30
C ILE A 104 16.41 -10.69 0.01
N PHE A 105 15.09 -10.93 -0.06
CA PHE A 105 14.23 -11.19 1.08
C PHE A 105 14.22 -12.64 1.56
N GLY A 106 14.86 -13.55 0.80
CA GLY A 106 14.87 -14.97 1.09
C GLY A 106 13.71 -15.74 0.45
N ALA A 107 13.87 -17.05 0.42
CA ALA A 107 12.90 -18.06 -0.01
C ALA A 107 13.28 -19.43 0.59
N THR A 108 12.51 -20.47 0.31
CA THR A 108 12.87 -21.84 0.70
C THR A 108 14.24 -22.20 0.11
N GLY A 109 15.17 -22.65 0.95
CA GLY A 109 16.56 -22.94 0.55
C GLY A 109 17.46 -21.73 0.35
N TRP A 110 16.98 -20.49 0.55
CA TRP A 110 17.77 -19.26 0.38
C TRP A 110 17.55 -18.26 1.51
N ARG A 111 18.63 -17.95 2.25
CA ARG A 111 18.57 -17.00 3.37
C ARG A 111 18.49 -15.56 2.88
N ARG A 112 17.63 -14.77 3.54
CA ARG A 112 17.58 -13.30 3.41
C ARG A 112 18.98 -12.68 3.59
N ARG A 113 19.29 -11.66 2.79
CA ARG A 113 20.64 -11.04 2.73
C ARG A 113 20.85 -9.87 3.69
N PHE A 114 19.88 -9.64 4.58
CA PHE A 114 19.95 -8.66 5.65
C PHE A 114 19.19 -9.15 6.89
N ARG A 115 19.53 -8.61 8.04
CA ARG A 115 18.77 -8.71 9.29
C ARG A 115 18.08 -7.37 9.55
N LEU A 116 16.90 -7.42 10.16
CA LEU A 116 16.21 -6.24 10.70
C LEU A 116 16.01 -6.49 12.19
N GLU A 117 16.39 -5.51 12.99
CA GLU A 117 16.01 -5.38 14.39
C GLU A 117 15.20 -4.09 14.55
N VAL A 118 14.14 -4.12 15.35
CA VAL A 118 13.28 -2.95 15.56
C VAL A 118 13.30 -2.58 17.03
N ARG A 119 13.62 -1.33 17.33
CA ARG A 119 13.73 -0.81 18.70
C ARG A 119 12.73 0.34 18.91
N PRO A 120 11.70 0.17 19.74
CA PRO A 120 10.92 1.28 20.27
C PRO A 120 11.85 2.26 21.01
N LEU A 121 11.76 3.55 20.68
CA LEU A 121 12.52 4.59 21.37
C LEU A 121 11.62 5.37 22.33
N GLU A 122 10.53 5.93 21.80
CA GLU A 122 9.54 6.69 22.56
C GLU A 122 8.14 6.34 22.06
N GLY A 123 7.17 6.25 22.97
CA GLY A 123 5.78 5.97 22.61
C GLY A 123 5.20 4.75 23.32
N GLY A 124 4.09 4.24 22.78
CA GLY A 124 3.37 3.13 23.39
C GLY A 124 2.40 2.44 22.45
N ILE A 125 1.98 1.24 22.85
CA ILE A 125 0.95 0.48 22.15
C ILE A 125 -0.41 0.86 22.71
N ASP A 126 -1.28 1.31 21.83
CA ASP A 126 -2.69 1.43 22.11
C ASP A 126 -3.41 0.10 21.81
N PHE A 127 -4.03 -0.50 22.83
CA PHE A 127 -4.79 -1.75 22.73
C PHE A 127 -6.29 -1.56 22.45
N THR A 128 -6.73 -0.33 22.17
CA THR A 128 -8.13 -0.02 21.87
C THR A 128 -8.66 -0.90 20.76
N GLU A 129 -9.92 -1.30 20.87
CA GLU A 129 -10.63 -1.95 19.78
C GLU A 129 -12.10 -1.52 19.81
N GLY A 130 -12.67 -1.28 18.63
CA GLY A 130 -14.08 -0.95 18.53
C GLY A 130 -14.58 -0.84 17.09
N MET A 131 -15.88 -0.97 16.93
CA MET A 131 -16.56 -0.79 15.65
C MET A 131 -16.70 0.69 15.33
N PHE A 132 -16.12 1.11 14.20
CA PHE A 132 -16.41 2.39 13.58
C PHE A 132 -17.53 2.18 12.53
N PRO A 133 -18.71 2.81 12.67
CA PRO A 133 -19.85 2.54 11.81
C PRO A 133 -19.65 3.09 10.40
N SER A 134 -20.18 2.40 9.39
CA SER A 134 -20.15 2.85 7.99
C SER A 134 -21.50 3.32 7.44
N GLY A 135 -22.51 3.45 8.29
CA GLY A 135 -23.90 3.66 7.87
C GLY A 135 -24.56 2.42 7.26
N ARG A 136 -23.82 1.35 6.96
CA ARG A 136 -24.37 0.17 6.29
C ARG A 136 -25.13 -0.71 7.24
N VAL A 137 -26.22 -1.27 6.75
CA VAL A 137 -27.01 -2.27 7.49
C VAL A 137 -27.23 -3.46 6.58
N HIS A 138 -26.79 -4.62 7.05
CA HIS A 138 -26.83 -5.86 6.30
C HIS A 138 -27.93 -6.79 6.85
N PRO A 139 -28.56 -7.62 5.99
CA PRO A 139 -29.31 -8.76 6.48
C PRO A 139 -28.37 -9.70 7.25
N ASP A 140 -28.87 -10.27 8.34
CA ASP A 140 -28.13 -11.21 9.17
C ASP A 140 -28.92 -12.53 9.28
N ARG A 141 -28.22 -13.66 9.41
CA ARG A 141 -28.87 -14.97 9.51
C ARG A 141 -29.48 -15.24 10.89
N ARG A 142 -28.99 -14.56 11.92
CA ARG A 142 -29.32 -14.79 13.34
C ARG A 142 -30.04 -13.62 13.98
N ARG A 143 -30.00 -12.44 13.35
CA ARG A 143 -30.60 -11.18 13.83
C ARG A 143 -31.40 -10.53 12.71
N PRO A 144 -32.33 -9.61 13.01
CA PRO A 144 -33.03 -8.85 11.97
C PRO A 144 -32.07 -8.10 11.05
N TYR A 145 -30.94 -7.63 11.59
CA TYR A 145 -29.89 -6.94 10.86
C TYR A 145 -28.53 -7.05 11.55
N ARG A 146 -27.48 -6.64 10.84
CA ARG A 146 -26.16 -6.33 11.39
C ARG A 146 -25.65 -5.01 10.85
N VAL A 147 -25.28 -4.09 11.75
CA VAL A 147 -24.60 -2.85 11.36
C VAL A 147 -23.20 -3.18 10.82
N GLY A 148 -22.93 -2.68 9.62
CA GLY A 148 -21.64 -2.71 8.96
C GLY A 148 -20.73 -1.57 9.42
N GLY A 149 -19.44 -1.82 9.30
CA GLY A 149 -18.42 -0.89 9.76
C GLY A 149 -17.03 -1.48 9.62
N TRP A 150 -16.07 -0.83 10.27
CA TRP A 150 -14.69 -1.27 10.34
C TRP A 150 -14.33 -1.49 11.79
N LEU A 151 -13.70 -2.63 12.05
CA LEU A 151 -13.09 -2.90 13.34
C LEU A 151 -11.77 -2.15 13.39
N LEU A 152 -11.77 -1.00 14.04
CA LEU A 152 -10.57 -0.22 14.28
C LEU A 152 -9.90 -0.71 15.56
N ARG A 153 -8.57 -0.69 15.53
CA ARG A 153 -7.72 -1.01 16.68
C ARG A 153 -6.79 0.15 16.99
N GLY A 154 -6.25 0.24 18.18
CA GLY A 154 -5.05 1.02 18.39
C GLY A 154 -3.86 0.42 17.63
N GLY A 155 -2.68 0.92 17.90
CA GLY A 155 -1.43 0.40 17.39
C GLY A 155 -0.29 1.08 18.13
N TYR A 156 0.93 0.92 17.65
CA TYR A 156 2.04 1.69 18.17
C TYR A 156 1.97 3.14 17.68
N PHE A 157 2.08 4.06 18.62
CA PHE A 157 2.27 5.49 18.38
C PHE A 157 3.59 5.92 18.99
N GLY A 158 4.50 6.43 18.17
CA GLY A 158 5.78 6.95 18.65
C GLY A 158 6.91 6.89 17.63
N THR A 159 8.13 6.83 18.15
CA THR A 159 9.36 6.72 17.36
C THR A 159 9.98 5.33 17.48
N LEU A 160 10.57 4.87 16.38
CA LEU A 160 11.19 3.57 16.22
C LEU A 160 12.54 3.71 15.54
N GLU A 161 13.46 2.84 15.92
CA GLU A 161 14.70 2.63 15.18
C GLU A 161 14.65 1.29 14.45
N LEU A 162 14.80 1.34 13.13
CA LEU A 162 14.95 0.17 12.27
C LEU A 162 16.44 -0.03 12.02
N HIS A 163 17.03 -1.05 12.63
CA HIS A 163 18.45 -1.35 12.49
C HIS A 163 18.65 -2.52 11.51
N PHE A 164 19.29 -2.23 10.38
CA PHE A 164 19.60 -3.18 9.33
C PHE A 164 21.08 -3.53 9.31
N THR A 165 21.38 -4.83 9.22
CA THR A 165 22.74 -5.33 9.01
C THR A 165 22.74 -6.31 7.85
N GLY A 166 23.73 -6.23 6.96
CA GLY A 166 23.75 -7.05 5.75
C GLY A 166 24.74 -6.56 4.71
N GLU A 167 24.55 -7.01 3.47
CA GLU A 167 25.33 -6.52 2.33
C GLU A 167 25.02 -5.05 2.08
N GLU A 168 26.06 -4.22 2.06
CA GLU A 168 25.94 -2.77 1.88
C GLU A 168 25.07 -2.41 0.67
N ARG A 169 25.37 -2.96 -0.49
CA ARG A 169 24.61 -2.70 -1.72
C ARG A 169 23.12 -3.01 -1.54
N ILE A 170 22.77 -4.06 -0.79
CA ILE A 170 21.37 -4.41 -0.56
C ILE A 170 20.72 -3.38 0.35
N LEU A 171 21.40 -2.98 1.42
CA LEU A 171 20.86 -1.97 2.34
C LEU A 171 20.66 -0.62 1.64
N LEU A 172 21.68 -0.17 0.89
CA LEU A 172 21.68 1.15 0.27
C LEU A 172 20.88 1.22 -1.02
N CYS A 173 20.87 0.18 -1.84
CA CYS A 173 20.26 0.23 -3.17
C CYS A 173 18.90 -0.50 -3.28
N GLU A 174 18.52 -1.30 -2.28
CA GLU A 174 17.24 -2.02 -2.30
C GLU A 174 16.36 -1.60 -1.12
N ILE A 175 16.89 -1.65 0.11
CA ILE A 175 16.12 -1.39 1.33
C ILE A 175 15.84 0.10 1.53
N LEU A 176 16.88 0.94 1.46
CA LEU A 176 16.76 2.38 1.69
C LEU A 176 15.79 3.05 0.68
N PRO A 177 15.95 2.90 -0.65
CA PRO A 177 14.98 3.39 -1.62
C PRO A 177 13.54 2.92 -1.38
N THR A 178 13.36 1.67 -0.94
CA THR A 178 12.03 1.14 -0.63
C THR A 178 11.42 1.85 0.58
N LEU A 179 12.21 2.11 1.63
CA LEU A 179 11.77 2.87 2.81
C LEU A 179 11.43 4.32 2.45
N LEU A 180 12.27 4.98 1.67
CA LEU A 180 12.04 6.35 1.21
C LEU A 180 10.77 6.42 0.32
N PHE A 181 10.54 5.42 -0.53
CA PHE A 181 9.30 5.31 -1.30
C PHE A 181 8.07 5.13 -0.40
N ILE A 182 8.16 4.25 0.61
CA ILE A 182 7.07 4.03 1.58
C ILE A 182 6.74 5.31 2.33
N GLU A 183 7.75 6.02 2.82
CA GLU A 183 7.56 7.30 3.50
C GLU A 183 6.89 8.33 2.58
N LYS A 184 7.28 8.39 1.31
CA LYS A 184 6.78 9.40 0.36
C LYS A 184 5.36 9.12 -0.13
N TRP A 185 5.05 7.86 -0.45
CA TRP A 185 3.85 7.47 -1.21
C TRP A 185 3.03 6.34 -0.58
N GLY A 186 3.62 5.61 0.37
CA GLY A 186 3.05 4.37 0.90
C GLY A 186 2.70 4.42 2.38
N ALA A 187 2.73 3.23 2.97
CA ALA A 187 2.52 2.98 4.39
C ALA A 187 3.25 1.69 4.80
N LEU A 188 3.75 1.64 6.03
CA LEU A 188 4.50 0.55 6.61
C LEU A 188 3.61 -0.35 7.49
N GLY A 189 3.82 -1.66 7.39
CA GLY A 189 3.07 -2.66 8.16
C GLY A 189 1.73 -3.06 7.53
N PRO A 190 1.00 -4.00 8.15
CA PRO A 190 -0.37 -4.38 7.79
C PRO A 190 -1.43 -3.28 8.09
N LYS A 191 -2.70 -3.57 7.76
CA LYS A 191 -3.87 -2.69 7.98
C LYS A 191 -3.84 -1.34 7.25
N THR A 192 -2.96 -1.16 6.28
CA THR A 192 -2.90 0.03 5.42
C THR A 192 -4.22 0.33 4.69
N SER A 193 -5.07 -0.69 4.44
CA SER A 193 -6.37 -0.51 3.80
C SER A 193 -7.40 0.22 4.69
N ILE A 194 -7.15 0.28 6.00
CA ILE A 194 -7.94 1.07 6.97
C ILE A 194 -7.11 2.23 7.56
N GLY A 195 -5.96 2.53 6.95
CA GLY A 195 -5.23 3.79 7.08
C GLY A 195 -4.05 3.86 8.04
N TYR A 196 -3.53 2.70 8.41
CA TYR A 196 -2.42 2.53 9.35
C TYR A 196 -1.08 2.67 8.64
N GLY A 197 -0.04 2.96 9.40
CA GLY A 197 1.34 2.82 8.95
C GLY A 197 1.92 3.99 8.18
N ILE A 198 1.34 5.20 8.25
CA ILE A 198 2.04 6.37 7.71
C ILE A 198 3.19 6.69 8.65
N ILE A 199 4.37 6.88 8.07
CA ILE A 199 5.60 7.15 8.79
C ILE A 199 6.28 8.39 8.22
N GLU A 200 7.12 9.00 9.04
CA GLU A 200 8.11 9.99 8.67
C GLU A 200 9.50 9.43 9.02
N ILE A 201 10.46 9.59 8.13
CA ILE A 201 11.87 9.31 8.42
C ILE A 201 12.47 10.57 9.04
N THR A 202 12.95 10.45 10.27
CA THR A 202 13.49 11.58 11.04
C THR A 202 15.01 11.62 11.07
N ARG A 203 15.65 10.46 10.87
CA ARG A 203 17.11 10.32 10.83
C ARG A 203 17.49 9.07 10.06
N LEU A 204 18.56 9.17 9.29
CA LEU A 204 19.24 8.05 8.66
C LEU A 204 20.69 8.00 9.16
N GLN A 205 21.22 6.80 9.35
CA GLN A 205 22.63 6.61 9.68
C GLN A 205 23.18 5.45 8.86
N ILE A 206 24.27 5.70 8.14
CA ILE A 206 24.96 4.75 7.27
C ILE A 206 26.38 4.61 7.81
N GLY A 207 26.67 3.47 8.46
CA GLY A 207 27.89 3.34 9.26
C GLY A 207 27.96 4.42 10.35
N GLU A 208 28.99 5.26 10.29
CA GLU A 208 29.21 6.37 11.24
C GLU A 208 28.55 7.68 10.79
N GLU A 209 28.19 7.80 9.51
CA GLU A 209 27.63 9.03 8.95
C GLU A 209 26.13 9.14 9.26
N THR A 210 25.69 10.33 9.67
CA THR A 210 24.29 10.62 10.00
C THR A 210 23.73 11.67 9.07
N TYR A 211 22.53 11.40 8.55
CA TYR A 211 21.79 12.24 7.63
C TYR A 211 20.43 12.61 8.26
N SER A 212 20.09 13.90 8.20
CA SER A 212 18.80 14.40 8.68
C SER A 212 17.97 14.93 7.51
N PRO A 213 16.76 14.39 7.27
CA PRO A 213 15.87 14.86 6.20
C PRO A 213 15.44 16.34 6.29
N THR A 214 15.72 17.01 7.42
CA THR A 214 15.44 18.43 7.63
C THR A 214 16.46 19.38 6.99
N HIS A 215 17.62 18.89 6.55
CA HIS A 215 18.63 19.70 5.87
C HIS A 215 18.35 19.81 4.38
N HIS A 216 18.42 21.02 3.80
CA HIS A 216 18.03 21.30 2.40
C HIS A 216 18.76 20.45 1.34
N ASP A 217 19.88 19.81 1.68
CA ASP A 217 20.78 19.12 0.76
C ASP A 217 20.94 17.60 1.02
N TRP A 218 20.21 17.04 1.99
CA TRP A 218 20.43 15.65 2.41
C TRP A 218 20.23 14.62 1.28
N HIS A 219 19.29 14.89 0.36
CA HIS A 219 19.02 13.99 -0.76
C HIS A 219 20.14 14.03 -1.80
N ALA A 220 20.77 15.18 -2.05
CA ALA A 220 21.89 15.26 -2.97
C ALA A 220 23.11 14.54 -2.39
N GLN A 221 23.42 14.76 -1.11
CA GLN A 221 24.49 14.07 -0.39
C GLN A 221 24.29 12.56 -0.38
N LEU A 222 23.05 12.11 -0.11
CA LEU A 222 22.72 10.70 -0.13
C LEU A 222 22.82 10.10 -1.55
N SER A 223 22.36 10.82 -2.58
CA SER A 223 22.49 10.40 -3.97
C SER A 223 23.95 10.26 -4.40
N GLU A 224 24.81 11.20 -4.01
CA GLU A 224 26.25 11.14 -4.30
C GLU A 224 26.90 9.91 -3.65
N LEU A 225 26.66 9.70 -2.36
CA LEU A 225 27.16 8.53 -1.62
C LEU A 225 26.72 7.21 -2.26
N VAL A 226 25.44 7.11 -2.63
CA VAL A 226 24.81 5.83 -2.94
C VAL A 226 24.89 5.48 -4.43
N SER A 227 24.98 6.47 -5.32
CA SER A 227 25.08 6.26 -6.78
C SER A 227 26.27 5.36 -7.18
N GLN A 228 27.42 5.51 -6.52
CA GLN A 228 28.60 4.67 -6.76
C GLN A 228 28.34 3.19 -6.44
N SER A 229 27.56 2.90 -5.40
CA SER A 229 27.25 1.53 -4.95
C SER A 229 26.11 0.86 -5.73
N CYS A 230 25.31 1.62 -6.50
CA CYS A 230 24.06 1.14 -7.09
C CYS A 230 24.11 0.71 -8.57
N GLN A 231 25.26 0.70 -9.23
CA GLN A 231 25.37 0.43 -10.67
C GLN A 231 24.64 -0.84 -11.17
N GLY A 232 24.51 -1.89 -10.34
CA GLY A 232 23.77 -3.10 -10.72
C GLY A 232 22.34 -3.22 -10.14
N SER A 233 21.87 -2.24 -9.38
CA SER A 233 20.54 -2.25 -8.75
C SER A 233 19.54 -1.50 -9.62
N ARG A 234 18.42 -2.14 -9.98
CA ARG A 234 17.34 -1.45 -10.70
C ARG A 234 16.66 -0.41 -9.81
N VAL A 235 16.43 -0.76 -8.54
CA VAL A 235 15.73 0.08 -7.58
C VAL A 235 16.58 1.27 -7.17
N GLY A 236 17.86 1.04 -6.83
CA GLY A 236 18.79 2.10 -6.44
C GLY A 236 19.03 3.10 -7.57
N ARG A 237 19.29 2.63 -8.80
CA ARG A 237 19.49 3.53 -9.94
C ARG A 237 18.24 4.32 -10.28
N TRP A 238 17.06 3.70 -10.20
CA TRP A 238 15.82 4.44 -10.38
C TRP A 238 15.69 5.55 -9.33
N TRP A 239 15.89 5.23 -8.04
CA TRP A 239 15.68 6.19 -6.97
C TRP A 239 16.71 7.34 -6.96
N PHE A 240 18.00 7.03 -7.10
CA PHE A 240 19.06 8.02 -6.94
C PHE A 240 19.53 8.68 -8.24
N GLU A 241 19.45 7.97 -9.38
CA GLU A 241 19.92 8.46 -10.69
C GLU A 241 18.77 8.81 -11.65
N GLY A 242 17.51 8.50 -11.30
CA GLY A 242 16.37 8.65 -12.21
C GLY A 242 16.36 7.67 -13.39
N LEU A 243 17.29 6.72 -13.42
CA LEU A 243 17.42 5.78 -14.52
C LEU A 243 16.48 4.60 -14.33
N SER A 244 15.49 4.51 -15.21
CA SER A 244 14.52 3.41 -15.19
C SER A 244 14.58 2.61 -16.48
N THR A 245 14.52 1.29 -16.33
CA THR A 245 14.14 0.38 -17.41
C THR A 245 12.74 -0.09 -17.10
N SER A 246 11.80 0.05 -18.03
CA SER A 246 10.47 -0.51 -17.85
C SER A 246 10.17 -1.49 -18.97
N SER A 247 9.77 -2.70 -18.60
CA SER A 247 9.02 -3.59 -19.48
C SER A 247 7.56 -3.54 -19.05
N PRO A 248 6.58 -3.50 -19.98
CA PRO A 248 5.17 -3.58 -19.61
C PRO A 248 4.90 -4.87 -18.82
N TYR A 249 4.64 -4.73 -17.53
CA TYR A 249 4.22 -5.86 -16.71
C TYR A 249 2.82 -6.30 -17.17
N GLN A 250 2.70 -7.55 -17.59
CA GLN A 250 1.42 -8.18 -17.92
C GLN A 250 0.98 -9.05 -16.74
N GLY A 251 -0.13 -8.66 -16.11
CA GLY A 251 -0.68 -9.36 -14.96
C GLY A 251 -1.46 -8.44 -14.02
N VAL A 252 -2.03 -9.03 -12.98
CA VAL A 252 -2.98 -8.35 -12.08
C VAL A 252 -2.42 -8.08 -10.68
N LEU A 253 -1.17 -8.50 -10.43
CA LEU A 253 -0.47 -8.23 -9.18
C LEU A 253 -0.11 -6.73 -9.07
N PRO A 254 0.12 -6.23 -7.84
CA PRO A 254 0.60 -4.88 -7.62
C PRO A 254 1.92 -4.63 -8.36
N VAL A 255 1.93 -3.54 -9.14
CA VAL A 255 3.09 -3.07 -9.89
C VAL A 255 3.13 -1.54 -9.82
N LEU A 256 4.31 -0.97 -9.59
CA LEU A 256 4.50 0.45 -9.37
C LEU A 256 3.91 1.31 -10.51
N THR A 257 4.07 0.87 -11.77
CA THR A 257 3.60 1.58 -12.97
C THR A 257 2.07 1.61 -13.13
N ASN A 258 1.34 0.83 -12.33
CA ASN A 258 -0.12 0.83 -12.27
C ASN A 258 -0.66 1.43 -10.96
N MET A 259 0.22 2.01 -10.13
CA MET A 259 -0.19 2.68 -8.91
C MET A 259 -0.70 4.09 -9.18
N PHE A 260 -1.50 4.58 -8.23
CA PHE A 260 -1.89 5.96 -8.13
C PHE A 260 -1.73 6.42 -6.68
N SER A 261 -1.48 7.71 -6.49
CA SER A 261 -1.34 8.31 -5.17
C SER A 261 -1.82 9.76 -5.16
N SER A 262 -2.29 10.20 -4.00
CA SER A 262 -2.71 11.56 -3.72
C SER A 262 -2.43 11.92 -2.27
N LYS A 263 -2.03 13.17 -2.04
CA LYS A 263 -1.96 13.79 -0.73
C LYS A 263 -3.00 14.89 -0.69
N VAL A 264 -3.83 14.87 0.34
CA VAL A 264 -4.90 15.84 0.53
C VAL A 264 -4.64 16.56 1.83
N ARG A 265 -4.48 17.88 1.74
CA ARG A 265 -4.25 18.73 2.90
C ARG A 265 -5.46 19.57 3.19
N PHE A 266 -5.68 19.81 4.47
CA PHE A 266 -6.73 20.68 4.93
C PHE A 266 -6.34 21.42 6.21
N LYS A 267 -6.78 22.66 6.34
CA LYS A 267 -6.59 23.46 7.55
C LYS A 267 -7.80 23.35 8.46
N VAL A 268 -7.54 23.21 9.76
CA VAL A 268 -8.57 23.18 10.80
C VAL A 268 -8.47 24.46 11.64
N THR A 269 -9.61 25.07 11.92
CA THR A 269 -9.71 26.26 12.79
C THR A 269 -10.24 25.91 14.18
N ASP A 270 -11.05 24.86 14.29
CA ASP A 270 -11.52 24.28 15.55
C ASP A 270 -10.82 22.95 15.83
N LEU A 271 -10.35 22.75 17.06
CA LEU A 271 -9.77 21.49 17.54
C LEU A 271 -10.79 20.34 17.60
N ASN A 272 -12.09 20.64 17.56
CA ASN A 272 -13.19 19.68 17.58
C ASN A 272 -13.81 19.42 16.19
N TRP A 273 -13.17 19.84 15.10
CA TRP A 273 -13.62 19.62 13.71
C TRP A 273 -14.07 18.18 13.42
N TRP A 274 -13.40 17.21 14.06
CA TRP A 274 -13.65 15.79 13.90
C TRP A 274 -14.98 15.34 14.53
N SER A 275 -15.53 16.09 15.49
CA SER A 275 -16.77 15.71 16.18
C SER A 275 -18.02 15.89 15.32
N GLU A 276 -17.93 16.68 14.25
CA GLU A 276 -19.05 17.02 13.38
C GLU A 276 -19.38 15.92 12.35
N PHE A 277 -18.54 14.89 12.20
CA PHE A 277 -18.85 13.77 11.32
C PHE A 277 -20.03 12.96 11.86
N ARG A 278 -20.98 12.61 10.98
CA ARG A 278 -22.14 11.76 11.32
C ARG A 278 -21.74 10.45 11.96
N GLU A 279 -20.64 9.86 11.49
CA GLU A 279 -20.09 8.62 12.05
C GLU A 279 -19.71 8.77 13.53
N ILE A 280 -19.27 9.96 13.95
CA ILE A 280 -18.97 10.26 15.35
C ILE A 280 -20.25 10.47 16.15
N GLN A 281 -21.25 11.15 15.59
CA GLN A 281 -22.57 11.31 16.20
C GLN A 281 -23.23 9.93 16.42
N TRP A 282 -23.15 9.02 15.45
CA TRP A 282 -23.64 7.65 15.61
C TRP A 282 -22.93 6.89 16.72
N LEU A 283 -21.62 7.10 16.91
CA LEU A 283 -20.86 6.50 18.01
C LEU A 283 -21.27 7.08 19.36
N GLN A 284 -21.56 8.38 19.45
CA GLN A 284 -22.04 9.02 20.67
C GLN A 284 -23.40 8.47 21.12
N VAL A 285 -24.33 8.27 20.18
CA VAL A 285 -25.68 7.74 20.48
C VAL A 285 -25.69 6.21 20.54
N GLY A 286 -24.74 5.54 19.90
CA GLY A 286 -24.63 4.07 19.82
C GLY A 286 -25.53 3.42 18.77
N GLN A 287 -26.11 4.20 17.85
CA GLN A 287 -27.02 3.72 16.81
C GLN A 287 -27.01 4.61 15.56
N ILE A 288 -27.51 4.07 14.44
CA ILE A 288 -27.70 4.78 13.17
C ILE A 288 -29.20 5.04 12.97
N GLY A 289 -29.57 6.27 12.59
CA GLY A 289 -30.95 6.63 12.26
C GLY A 289 -31.48 5.90 11.02
N VAL A 290 -32.81 5.79 10.90
CA VAL A 290 -33.45 5.09 9.76
C VAL A 290 -33.10 5.74 8.43
N ASP A 291 -33.21 7.07 8.35
CA ASP A 291 -32.97 7.85 7.13
C ASP A 291 -31.48 8.00 6.78
N GLU A 292 -30.60 7.54 7.67
CA GLU A 292 -29.15 7.62 7.52
C GLU A 292 -28.50 6.27 7.19
N ALA A 293 -29.29 5.19 7.28
CA ALA A 293 -28.80 3.84 7.06
C ALA A 293 -28.86 3.44 5.58
N HIS A 294 -27.78 2.83 5.11
CA HIS A 294 -27.72 2.20 3.80
C HIS A 294 -28.02 0.70 3.94
N TRP A 295 -29.29 0.33 3.75
CA TRP A 295 -29.71 -1.08 3.72
C TRP A 295 -29.15 -1.80 2.49
N THR A 296 -28.49 -2.93 2.69
CA THR A 296 -27.87 -3.70 1.59
C THR A 296 -28.62 -5.00 1.27
N GLY A 297 -29.79 -5.22 1.85
CA GLY A 297 -30.64 -6.38 1.58
C GLY A 297 -31.72 -6.08 0.55
N LYS A 298 -32.71 -6.98 0.42
CA LYS A 298 -33.87 -6.72 -0.41
C LYS A 298 -34.76 -5.65 0.23
N GLN A 299 -35.32 -4.75 -0.57
CA GLN A 299 -36.06 -3.58 -0.09
C GLN A 299 -37.31 -3.95 0.73
N ASP A 300 -37.99 -5.04 0.37
CA ASP A 300 -39.15 -5.61 1.07
C ASP A 300 -38.80 -6.24 2.44
N GLN A 301 -37.51 -6.41 2.73
CA GLN A 301 -36.99 -7.00 3.97
C GLN A 301 -36.30 -5.97 4.87
N THR A 302 -36.47 -4.68 4.60
CA THR A 302 -35.83 -3.61 5.36
C THR A 302 -36.34 -3.62 6.81
N PRO A 303 -35.46 -3.82 7.82
CA PRO A 303 -35.89 -3.85 9.21
C PRO A 303 -36.21 -2.45 9.72
N THR A 304 -37.11 -2.36 10.70
CA THR A 304 -37.39 -1.11 11.41
C THR A 304 -36.18 -0.72 12.27
N GLY A 305 -35.65 0.49 12.04
CA GLY A 305 -34.58 1.07 12.87
C GLY A 305 -35.13 1.80 14.11
N PRO A 306 -34.28 2.50 14.88
CA PRO A 306 -32.86 2.76 14.63
C PRO A 306 -31.98 1.49 14.75
N PHE A 307 -30.78 1.55 14.15
CA PHE A 307 -29.90 0.40 14.04
C PHE A 307 -28.77 0.45 15.06
N LYS A 308 -28.80 -0.43 16.06
CA LYS A 308 -27.82 -0.48 17.14
C LYS A 308 -26.44 -0.92 16.66
N ILE A 309 -25.42 -0.17 17.04
CA ILE A 309 -24.01 -0.51 16.76
C ILE A 309 -23.54 -1.52 17.81
N ALA A 310 -23.01 -2.66 17.36
CA ALA A 310 -22.39 -3.64 18.25
C ALA A 310 -20.94 -3.23 18.56
N ASN A 311 -20.59 -3.16 19.84
CA ASN A 311 -19.24 -2.82 20.34
C ASN A 311 -18.70 -1.51 19.72
N PRO A 312 -19.42 -0.37 19.88
CA PRO A 312 -19.00 0.89 19.28
C PRO A 312 -17.62 1.32 19.79
N LEU A 313 -16.82 1.91 18.91
CA LEU A 313 -15.57 2.54 19.30
C LEU A 313 -15.84 3.75 20.21
N SER A 314 -15.14 3.83 21.34
CA SER A 314 -15.32 4.94 22.28
C SER A 314 -14.95 6.29 21.67
N VAL A 315 -15.85 7.26 21.76
CA VAL A 315 -15.63 8.64 21.33
C VAL A 315 -14.51 9.30 22.12
N SER A 316 -14.40 9.03 23.43
CA SER A 316 -13.29 9.53 24.25
C SER A 316 -11.93 9.02 23.79
N ARG A 317 -11.91 7.84 23.13
CA ARG A 317 -10.68 7.29 22.58
C ARG A 317 -10.30 7.92 21.24
N ILE A 318 -11.29 8.23 20.41
CA ILE A 318 -11.08 9.03 19.20
C ILE A 318 -10.56 10.42 19.58
N GLU A 319 -11.16 11.06 20.58
CA GLU A 319 -10.69 12.34 21.12
C GLU A 319 -9.25 12.25 21.61
N HIS A 320 -8.88 11.17 22.30
CA HIS A 320 -7.51 10.93 22.73
C HIS A 320 -6.54 10.84 21.54
N TRP A 321 -6.91 10.12 20.47
CA TRP A 321 -6.09 10.07 19.24
C TRP A 321 -5.89 11.44 18.60
N VAL A 322 -6.93 12.26 18.54
CA VAL A 322 -6.84 13.61 17.96
C VAL A 322 -5.97 14.51 18.83
N ARG A 323 -6.22 14.55 20.15
CA ARG A 323 -5.55 15.50 21.05
C ARG A 323 -4.09 15.15 21.31
N TYR A 324 -3.79 13.86 21.54
CA TYR A 324 -2.48 13.40 21.99
C TYR A 324 -1.62 12.83 20.85
N HIS A 325 -2.21 12.05 19.96
CA HIS A 325 -1.48 11.43 18.84
C HIS A 325 -1.57 12.23 17.54
N LYS A 326 -2.31 13.34 17.55
CA LYS A 326 -2.49 14.23 16.40
C LYS A 326 -2.93 13.47 15.14
N THR A 327 -3.84 12.50 15.32
CA THR A 327 -4.37 11.66 14.25
C THR A 327 -5.88 11.45 14.39
N PHE A 328 -6.58 11.25 13.28
CA PHE A 328 -8.01 10.98 13.23
C PHE A 328 -8.31 9.84 12.24
N PRO A 329 -9.14 8.82 12.59
CA PRO A 329 -9.50 7.70 11.73
C PRO A 329 -10.44 8.10 10.57
N LEU A 330 -9.95 8.98 9.68
CA LEU A 330 -10.67 9.51 8.52
C LEU A 330 -10.89 8.46 7.42
N ALA A 331 -10.03 7.44 7.34
CA ALA A 331 -10.06 6.42 6.30
C ALA A 331 -11.43 5.73 6.14
N PRO A 332 -12.06 5.19 7.20
CA PRO A 332 -13.45 4.74 7.18
C PRO A 332 -14.43 5.70 6.49
N ILE A 333 -14.46 6.96 6.91
CA ILE A 333 -15.39 7.98 6.43
C ILE A 333 -15.20 8.19 4.93
N VAL A 334 -13.97 8.54 4.51
CA VAL A 334 -13.65 8.80 3.10
C VAL A 334 -13.94 7.57 2.24
N ARG A 335 -13.58 6.36 2.70
CA ARG A 335 -13.84 5.13 1.94
C ARG A 335 -15.33 4.84 1.79
N THR A 336 -16.17 5.14 2.78
CA THR A 336 -17.63 4.98 2.63
C THR A 336 -18.22 6.02 1.70
N ARG A 337 -17.73 7.26 1.76
CA ARG A 337 -18.16 8.30 0.81
C ARG A 337 -17.80 7.95 -0.62
N LEU A 338 -16.54 7.60 -0.91
CA LEU A 338 -16.10 7.16 -2.24
C LEU A 338 -16.87 5.94 -2.77
N ARG A 339 -17.55 5.20 -1.89
CA ARG A 339 -18.30 3.99 -2.23
C ARG A 339 -19.81 4.22 -2.38
N TYR A 340 -20.41 5.12 -1.60
CA TYR A 340 -21.86 5.22 -1.45
C TYR A 340 -22.44 6.64 -1.57
N SER A 341 -21.62 7.69 -1.58
CA SER A 341 -22.11 9.04 -1.92
C SER A 341 -22.24 9.22 -3.44
N ASP A 342 -22.70 10.39 -3.88
CA ASP A 342 -22.76 10.82 -5.30
C ASP A 342 -21.38 10.87 -6.01
N SER A 343 -20.35 10.24 -5.44
CA SER A 343 -19.10 9.96 -6.11
C SER A 343 -19.36 9.09 -7.35
N ASN A 344 -19.11 9.65 -8.53
CA ASN A 344 -19.29 8.99 -9.82
C ASN A 344 -18.29 7.85 -10.10
N ILE A 345 -17.65 7.22 -9.09
CA ILE A 345 -16.53 6.22 -9.18
C ILE A 345 -16.95 4.90 -9.90
N GLY A 346 -18.09 4.94 -10.59
CA GLY A 346 -18.89 3.87 -11.12
C GLY A 346 -20.14 3.81 -10.26
N VAL A 347 -21.33 3.70 -10.87
CA VAL A 347 -22.59 3.45 -10.17
C VAL A 347 -22.39 2.26 -9.22
N CYS A 348 -22.11 2.57 -7.95
CA CYS A 348 -21.72 1.59 -6.95
C CYS A 348 -22.94 0.82 -6.44
N THR A 349 -24.12 1.36 -6.71
CA THR A 349 -25.43 0.82 -6.33
C THR A 349 -26.34 0.82 -7.55
N ASP A 350 -26.86 -0.34 -7.93
CA ASP A 350 -27.97 -0.48 -8.87
C ASP A 350 -29.21 -1.05 -8.17
N SER A 351 -30.29 -1.31 -8.91
CA SER A 351 -31.52 -1.88 -8.36
C SER A 351 -31.34 -3.27 -7.73
N ASN A 352 -30.22 -3.95 -7.98
CA ASN A 352 -29.86 -5.26 -7.41
C ASN A 352 -28.79 -5.15 -6.30
N GLY A 353 -28.52 -3.94 -5.81
CA GLY A 353 -27.57 -3.68 -4.73
C GLY A 353 -26.19 -3.29 -5.24
N GLU A 354 -25.13 -3.72 -4.55
CA GLU A 354 -23.77 -3.25 -4.85
C GLU A 354 -23.19 -3.92 -6.11
N SER A 355 -22.68 -3.11 -7.04
CA SER A 355 -22.15 -3.61 -8.33
C SER A 355 -20.85 -4.42 -8.15
N ASP A 356 -20.59 -5.37 -9.06
CA ASP A 356 -19.36 -6.18 -9.05
C ASP A 356 -18.09 -5.32 -9.14
N TRP A 357 -18.18 -4.19 -9.85
CA TRP A 357 -17.11 -3.20 -9.92
C TRP A 357 -16.79 -2.59 -8.56
N CYS A 358 -17.82 -2.15 -7.83
CA CYS A 358 -17.67 -1.60 -6.49
C CYS A 358 -17.07 -2.65 -5.53
N LYS A 359 -17.56 -3.89 -5.60
CA LYS A 359 -17.02 -5.00 -4.80
C LYS A 359 -15.54 -5.27 -5.09
N PHE A 360 -15.14 -5.20 -6.35
CA PHE A 360 -13.76 -5.37 -6.79
C PHE A 360 -12.85 -4.22 -6.31
N ILE A 361 -13.28 -2.97 -6.49
CA ILE A 361 -12.50 -1.79 -6.10
C ILE A 361 -12.33 -1.69 -4.58
N PHE A 362 -13.39 -1.95 -3.80
CA PHE A 362 -13.38 -1.79 -2.34
C PHE A 362 -13.11 -3.10 -1.56
N GLY A 363 -12.95 -4.22 -2.25
CA GLY A 363 -12.51 -5.51 -1.67
C GLY A 363 -13.58 -6.26 -0.89
N THR A 364 -14.78 -6.44 -1.45
CA THR A 364 -15.93 -7.09 -0.79
C THR A 364 -16.51 -8.29 -1.55
N VAL A 365 -15.73 -8.91 -2.44
CA VAL A 365 -16.22 -10.01 -3.29
C VAL A 365 -16.68 -11.19 -2.44
N HIS A 366 -17.93 -11.59 -2.64
CA HIS A 366 -18.57 -12.76 -2.05
C HIS A 366 -18.73 -13.83 -3.13
N GLY A 367 -18.02 -14.95 -2.99
CA GLY A 367 -18.15 -16.12 -3.87
C GLY A 367 -16.86 -16.88 -4.03
N ASN A 368 -16.96 -18.11 -4.57
CA ASN A 368 -15.81 -18.91 -5.02
C ASN A 368 -15.60 -18.78 -6.54
N GLU A 369 -16.43 -17.99 -7.22
CA GLU A 369 -16.38 -17.86 -8.67
C GLU A 369 -15.17 -17.02 -9.09
N PRO A 370 -14.43 -17.46 -10.11
CA PRO A 370 -13.29 -16.72 -10.63
C PRO A 370 -13.75 -15.41 -11.27
N ILE A 371 -13.00 -14.35 -11.03
CA ILE A 371 -13.29 -13.03 -11.61
C ILE A 371 -12.09 -12.48 -12.37
N CYS A 372 -12.35 -11.64 -13.37
CA CYS A 372 -11.35 -10.91 -14.12
C CYS A 372 -10.58 -9.96 -13.20
N GLY A 373 -9.25 -10.07 -13.17
CA GLY A 373 -8.42 -9.23 -12.32
C GLY A 373 -8.23 -7.77 -12.79
N TYR A 374 -8.84 -7.40 -13.92
CA TYR A 374 -8.84 -6.02 -14.44
C TYR A 374 -10.17 -5.30 -14.21
N CYS A 375 -11.30 -6.00 -14.29
CA CYS A 375 -12.64 -5.38 -14.21
C CYS A 375 -13.56 -5.93 -13.12
N GLY A 376 -13.15 -6.98 -12.40
CA GLY A 376 -13.95 -7.60 -11.34
C GLY A 376 -15.15 -8.43 -11.83
N THR A 377 -15.41 -8.48 -13.13
CA THR A 377 -16.51 -9.27 -13.69
C THR A 377 -16.20 -10.76 -13.60
N LYS A 378 -17.21 -11.56 -13.25
CA LYS A 378 -17.15 -13.03 -13.28
C LYS A 378 -16.70 -13.53 -14.65
N VAL A 379 -15.77 -14.47 -14.67
CA VAL A 379 -15.25 -15.08 -15.90
C VAL A 379 -15.76 -16.51 -16.05
N LYS A 380 -15.76 -17.00 -17.28
CA LYS A 380 -16.11 -18.40 -17.62
C LYS A 380 -14.94 -19.02 -18.37
N LYS A 381 -14.91 -20.35 -18.48
CA LYS A 381 -13.94 -21.01 -19.38
C LYS A 381 -14.11 -20.50 -20.80
N ASP A 382 -13.00 -20.20 -21.46
CA ASP A 382 -13.03 -19.81 -22.86
C ASP A 382 -13.43 -21.01 -23.72
N ARG A 383 -14.32 -20.78 -24.68
CA ARG A 383 -14.82 -21.83 -25.58
C ARG A 383 -13.77 -22.27 -26.58
N ASN A 384 -12.84 -21.38 -26.93
CA ASN A 384 -11.79 -21.64 -27.90
C ASN A 384 -10.52 -22.22 -27.25
N ASP A 385 -10.32 -21.99 -25.94
CA ASP A 385 -9.20 -22.53 -25.17
C ASP A 385 -9.62 -22.80 -23.72
N GLN A 386 -9.83 -24.07 -23.38
CA GLN A 386 -10.29 -24.47 -22.04
C GLN A 386 -9.27 -24.19 -20.92
N ASN A 387 -8.01 -23.88 -21.26
CA ASN A 387 -6.99 -23.47 -20.30
C ASN A 387 -7.06 -21.98 -19.96
N ARG A 388 -7.90 -21.21 -20.66
CA ARG A 388 -8.07 -19.77 -20.48
C ARG A 388 -9.46 -19.40 -19.99
N TRP A 389 -9.62 -18.13 -19.63
CA TRP A 389 -10.84 -17.57 -19.09
C TRP A 389 -11.38 -16.46 -19.98
N TRP A 390 -12.64 -16.55 -20.38
CA TRP A 390 -13.31 -15.51 -21.14
C TRP A 390 -13.87 -14.42 -20.21
N CYS A 391 -13.45 -13.18 -20.43
CA CYS A 391 -14.03 -11.99 -19.80
C CYS A 391 -15.01 -11.32 -20.77
N SER A 392 -16.32 -11.37 -20.43
CA SER A 392 -17.38 -10.77 -21.26
C SER A 392 -17.29 -9.24 -21.33
N LYS A 393 -16.92 -8.59 -20.22
CA LYS A 393 -16.80 -7.12 -20.15
C LYS A 393 -15.62 -6.62 -20.99
N GLY A 394 -14.45 -7.23 -20.80
CA GLY A 394 -13.23 -6.92 -21.54
C GLY A 394 -13.18 -7.44 -22.98
N ARG A 395 -14.08 -8.37 -23.34
CA ARG A 395 -14.09 -9.11 -24.62
C ARG A 395 -12.72 -9.71 -24.96
N VAL A 396 -12.11 -10.37 -23.99
CA VAL A 396 -10.75 -10.88 -24.11
C VAL A 396 -10.62 -12.22 -23.38
N SER A 397 -9.73 -13.06 -23.89
CA SER A 397 -9.29 -14.31 -23.28
C SER A 397 -8.15 -14.03 -22.31
N LEU A 398 -8.28 -14.47 -21.06
CA LEU A 398 -7.37 -14.21 -19.95
C LEU A 398 -6.61 -15.48 -19.56
N ALA A 399 -5.34 -15.32 -19.20
CA ALA A 399 -4.54 -16.37 -18.61
C ALA A 399 -4.93 -16.62 -17.13
N ASN A 400 -4.49 -17.74 -16.55
CA ASN A 400 -4.80 -18.09 -15.17
C ASN A 400 -4.29 -17.05 -14.16
N ASN A 401 -3.11 -16.46 -14.40
CA ASN A 401 -2.53 -15.41 -13.57
C ASN A 401 -3.19 -14.02 -13.75
N GLU A 402 -4.23 -13.91 -14.59
CA GLU A 402 -5.02 -12.69 -14.80
C GLU A 402 -6.42 -12.77 -14.16
N VAL A 403 -6.69 -13.87 -13.46
CA VAL A 403 -7.97 -14.18 -12.85
C VAL A 403 -7.77 -14.39 -11.36
N PHE A 404 -8.64 -13.80 -10.55
CA PHE A 404 -8.65 -14.03 -9.11
C PHE A 404 -9.61 -15.17 -8.79
N SER A 405 -9.06 -16.28 -8.30
CA SER A 405 -9.78 -17.44 -7.75
C SER A 405 -9.67 -17.43 -6.23
N GLY A 406 -10.65 -16.85 -5.53
CA GLY A 406 -10.60 -16.82 -4.07
C GLY A 406 -11.71 -16.04 -3.38
N LYS A 407 -11.84 -16.27 -2.07
CA LYS A 407 -12.94 -15.75 -1.24
C LYS A 407 -12.85 -14.25 -0.92
N ARG A 408 -11.68 -13.61 -1.12
CA ARG A 408 -11.46 -12.19 -0.79
C ARG A 408 -10.41 -11.57 -1.70
N ILE A 409 -10.69 -10.34 -2.14
CA ILE A 409 -9.76 -9.51 -2.92
C ILE A 409 -9.40 -8.28 -2.09
N GLN A 410 -8.14 -7.87 -2.15
CA GLN A 410 -7.72 -6.64 -1.50
C GLN A 410 -8.34 -5.42 -2.19
N SER A 411 -8.75 -4.45 -1.39
CA SER A 411 -9.18 -3.13 -1.87
C SER A 411 -8.11 -2.51 -2.77
N LYS A 412 -8.53 -2.03 -3.94
CA LYS A 412 -7.68 -1.31 -4.91
C LYS A 412 -7.44 0.13 -4.51
N VAL A 413 -8.30 0.68 -3.65
CA VAL A 413 -8.16 2.01 -3.03
C VAL A 413 -7.85 1.87 -1.55
N ARG A 414 -6.83 2.58 -1.09
CA ARG A 414 -6.42 2.71 0.32
C ARG A 414 -6.46 4.18 0.69
N VAL A 415 -6.82 4.45 1.94
CA VAL A 415 -6.90 5.81 2.50
C VAL A 415 -6.24 5.75 3.87
N SER A 416 -5.37 6.72 4.19
CA SER A 416 -4.76 6.84 5.51
C SER A 416 -5.72 7.45 6.53
N TRP A 417 -5.39 7.31 7.81
CA TRP A 417 -5.91 8.26 8.80
C TRP A 417 -5.40 9.66 8.46
N ALA A 418 -6.12 10.69 8.92
CA ALA A 418 -5.61 12.04 8.88
C ALA A 418 -4.57 12.21 9.98
N TYR A 419 -3.50 12.95 9.71
CA TYR A 419 -2.44 13.24 10.66
C TYR A 419 -1.98 14.68 10.51
N GLN A 420 -1.58 15.27 11.62
CA GLN A 420 -1.11 16.64 11.66
C GLN A 420 0.32 16.76 11.09
N ILE A 421 0.54 17.74 10.21
CA ILE A 421 1.85 18.04 9.61
C ILE A 421 2.38 19.44 9.95
N GLY A 422 1.56 20.27 10.60
CA GLY A 422 1.91 21.58 11.15
C GLY A 422 0.87 22.02 12.17
N ASP A 423 0.97 23.23 12.73
CA ASP A 423 0.15 23.65 13.88
C ASP A 423 -1.37 23.56 13.65
N SER A 424 -1.83 23.82 12.42
CA SER A 424 -3.25 23.78 12.06
C SER A 424 -3.52 22.99 10.77
N GLU A 425 -2.50 22.32 10.23
CA GLU A 425 -2.58 21.64 8.94
C GLU A 425 -2.55 20.12 9.12
N TRP A 426 -3.50 19.47 8.45
CA TRP A 426 -3.69 18.05 8.48
C TRP A 426 -3.57 17.48 7.07
N GLU A 427 -3.03 16.28 6.97
CA GLU A 427 -2.88 15.55 5.72
C GLU A 427 -3.50 14.16 5.86
N PHE A 428 -4.11 13.67 4.78
CA PHE A 428 -4.31 12.24 4.58
C PHE A 428 -3.90 11.85 3.16
N ARG A 429 -3.63 10.57 2.97
CA ARG A 429 -3.17 10.00 1.72
C ARG A 429 -4.22 9.07 1.14
N VAL A 430 -4.34 9.09 -0.18
CA VAL A 430 -5.08 8.09 -0.95
C VAL A 430 -4.10 7.43 -1.89
N TRP A 431 -4.04 6.10 -1.90
CA TRP A 431 -3.18 5.38 -2.83
C TRP A 431 -3.79 4.03 -3.18
N GLY A 432 -3.24 3.42 -4.21
CA GLY A 432 -3.77 2.15 -4.68
C GLY A 432 -3.11 1.68 -5.95
N TRP A 433 -3.67 0.62 -6.52
CA TRP A 433 -3.26 0.11 -7.82
C TRP A 433 -4.48 -0.43 -8.55
N LEU A 434 -4.51 -0.20 -9.86
CA LEU A 434 -5.50 -0.80 -10.74
C LEU A 434 -4.76 -1.31 -11.99
N PRO A 435 -4.70 -2.64 -12.21
CA PRO A 435 -3.96 -3.21 -13.33
C PRO A 435 -4.43 -2.68 -14.68
N GLU A 436 -3.47 -2.45 -15.57
CA GLU A 436 -3.72 -2.07 -16.96
C GLU A 436 -3.60 -3.30 -17.86
N HIS A 437 -4.57 -3.51 -18.75
CA HIS A 437 -4.54 -4.64 -19.69
C HIS A 437 -3.96 -4.19 -21.05
N ALA A 438 -2.87 -4.81 -21.48
CA ALA A 438 -2.17 -4.42 -22.71
C ALA A 438 -3.02 -4.58 -23.99
N GLN A 439 -3.87 -5.61 -24.07
CA GLN A 439 -4.64 -5.92 -25.29
C GLN A 439 -6.12 -5.48 -25.29
N SER A 440 -6.72 -5.17 -24.13
CA SER A 440 -8.15 -4.86 -24.05
C SER A 440 -8.38 -3.35 -23.87
N ALA A 441 -8.81 -2.68 -24.95
CA ALA A 441 -9.18 -1.26 -24.91
C ALA A 441 -10.29 -0.97 -23.89
N ARG A 442 -11.22 -1.91 -23.68
CA ARG A 442 -12.30 -1.76 -22.69
C ARG A 442 -11.81 -1.75 -21.25
N HIS A 443 -10.80 -2.56 -20.93
CA HIS A 443 -10.18 -2.55 -19.61
C HIS A 443 -9.38 -1.25 -19.39
N ARG A 444 -8.67 -0.75 -20.41
CA ARG A 444 -7.96 0.54 -20.33
C ARG A 444 -8.91 1.71 -20.10
N GLN A 445 -9.94 1.83 -20.93
CA GLN A 445 -10.99 2.84 -20.79
C GLN A 445 -11.64 2.81 -19.40
N GLN A 446 -11.96 1.63 -18.87
CA GLN A 446 -12.52 1.49 -17.53
C GLN A 446 -11.54 1.97 -16.45
N ARG A 447 -10.25 1.67 -16.60
CA ARG A 447 -9.20 2.11 -15.68
C ARG A 447 -9.05 3.63 -15.70
N GLU A 448 -8.99 4.26 -16.86
CA GLU A 448 -8.90 5.73 -16.93
C GLU A 448 -10.12 6.41 -16.34
N GLU A 449 -11.31 5.93 -16.70
CA GLU A 449 -12.56 6.48 -16.20
C GLU A 449 -12.60 6.42 -14.67
N PHE A 450 -12.14 5.31 -14.10
CA PHE A 450 -11.97 5.17 -12.66
C PHE A 450 -10.97 6.17 -12.07
N LEU A 451 -9.77 6.30 -12.65
CA LEU A 451 -8.75 7.20 -12.14
C LEU A 451 -9.18 8.67 -12.23
N ARG A 452 -9.80 9.05 -13.35
CA ARG A 452 -10.38 10.37 -13.56
C ARG A 452 -11.42 10.67 -12.50
N THR A 453 -12.36 9.75 -12.29
CA THR A 453 -13.45 10.00 -11.35
C THR A 453 -13.02 9.89 -9.90
N LEU A 454 -12.04 9.05 -9.57
CA LEU A 454 -11.40 9.04 -8.26
C LEU A 454 -10.73 10.39 -7.97
N LYS A 455 -9.95 10.93 -8.93
CA LYS A 455 -9.33 12.26 -8.80
C LYS A 455 -10.37 13.35 -8.57
N THR A 456 -11.44 13.39 -9.38
CA THR A 456 -12.54 14.35 -9.21
C THR A 456 -13.23 14.20 -7.85
N SER A 457 -13.51 12.97 -7.43
CA SER A 457 -14.17 12.71 -6.14
C SER A 457 -13.32 13.11 -4.95
N ILE A 458 -11.98 12.94 -5.04
CA ILE A 458 -11.04 13.42 -4.01
C ILE A 458 -11.06 14.95 -3.94
N GLY A 459 -11.04 15.65 -5.08
CA GLY A 459 -11.16 17.12 -5.11
C GLY A 459 -12.49 17.63 -4.55
N ALA A 460 -13.57 16.89 -4.80
CA ALA A 460 -14.90 17.20 -4.27
C ALA A 460 -15.09 16.88 -2.78
N LEU A 461 -14.12 16.22 -2.10
CA LEU A 461 -14.19 16.02 -0.65
C LEU A 461 -14.25 17.36 0.11
N SER A 462 -13.72 18.43 -0.49
CA SER A 462 -13.82 19.82 -0.03
C SER A 462 -15.25 20.37 0.03
N GLN A 463 -16.22 19.70 -0.56
CA GLN A 463 -17.62 20.13 -0.55
C GLN A 463 -18.45 19.34 0.47
N LEU A 464 -17.85 18.36 1.16
CA LEU A 464 -18.55 17.50 2.10
C LEU A 464 -18.57 18.11 3.49
N SER A 465 -19.71 18.34 4.11
CA SER A 465 -19.74 18.68 5.55
C SER A 465 -19.20 17.52 6.40
N PRO A 466 -18.35 17.76 7.43
CA PRO A 466 -17.80 19.05 7.87
C PRO A 466 -16.52 19.48 7.14
N LEU A 467 -15.96 18.62 6.27
CA LEU A 467 -14.79 18.94 5.43
C LEU A 467 -14.96 20.21 4.57
N SER A 468 -16.20 20.65 4.29
CA SER A 468 -16.53 21.89 3.59
C SER A 468 -16.25 23.15 4.39
N GLN A 469 -16.14 23.03 5.71
CA GLN A 469 -15.66 24.11 6.57
C GLN A 469 -14.13 24.16 6.61
N LEU A 470 -13.45 23.16 6.05
CA LEU A 470 -12.00 23.05 6.05
C LEU A 470 -11.47 23.57 4.70
N GLN A 471 -10.41 24.37 4.73
CA GLN A 471 -9.75 24.80 3.51
C GLN A 471 -8.96 23.63 2.95
N ILE A 472 -9.52 22.94 1.95
CA ILE A 472 -8.87 21.78 1.32
C ILE A 472 -8.12 22.21 0.07
N SER A 473 -6.85 21.80 -0.01
CA SER A 473 -6.06 21.88 -1.22
C SER A 473 -5.76 20.46 -1.70
N PRO A 474 -6.29 20.02 -2.85
CA PRO A 474 -5.83 18.78 -3.49
C PRO A 474 -4.44 19.05 -4.09
N GLU A 475 -3.42 19.02 -3.24
CA GLU A 475 -2.07 19.43 -3.64
C GLU A 475 -1.39 18.45 -4.58
N CYS A 476 -1.84 17.18 -4.61
CA CYS A 476 -1.08 16.17 -5.31
C CYS A 476 -1.93 15.02 -5.85
N TRP A 477 -1.80 14.75 -7.15
CA TRP A 477 -2.32 13.54 -7.79
C TRP A 477 -1.28 12.99 -8.76
N VAL A 478 -0.85 11.75 -8.53
CA VAL A 478 0.11 11.03 -9.39
C VAL A 478 -0.53 9.73 -9.82
N ALA A 479 -0.77 9.58 -11.13
CA ALA A 479 -1.23 8.34 -11.75
C ALA A 479 -0.80 8.30 -13.22
N LYS A 480 -0.39 7.14 -13.71
CA LYS A 480 -0.07 6.96 -15.14
C LYS A 480 -1.35 7.04 -15.98
N GLN A 481 -1.38 8.03 -16.90
CA GLN A 481 -2.46 8.25 -17.86
C GLN A 481 -2.44 7.22 -19.00
N GLU A 482 -3.55 7.10 -19.75
CA GLU A 482 -3.57 6.32 -20.99
C GLU A 482 -2.50 6.85 -21.94
N ASN A 483 -1.67 5.95 -22.49
CA ASN A 483 -0.55 6.29 -23.39
C ASN A 483 0.55 7.16 -22.76
N GLY A 484 0.51 7.43 -21.46
CA GLY A 484 1.58 8.15 -20.77
C GLY A 484 2.87 7.32 -20.74
N GLU A 485 3.99 7.97 -21.03
CA GLU A 485 5.29 7.30 -20.97
C GLU A 485 5.59 6.80 -19.55
N THR A 486 6.02 5.55 -19.45
CA THR A 486 6.31 4.93 -18.15
C THR A 486 7.50 5.60 -17.46
N SER A 487 8.52 6.01 -18.23
CA SER A 487 9.66 6.80 -17.77
C SER A 487 9.21 8.10 -17.11
N HIS A 488 8.33 8.86 -17.75
CA HIS A 488 7.82 10.11 -17.22
C HIS A 488 7.07 9.91 -15.89
N PHE A 489 6.19 8.91 -15.81
CA PHE A 489 5.50 8.58 -14.56
C PHE A 489 6.47 8.17 -13.42
N LEU A 490 7.48 7.36 -13.74
CA LEU A 490 8.50 6.95 -12.79
C LEU A 490 9.33 8.14 -12.29
N MET A 491 9.59 9.14 -13.14
CA MET A 491 10.26 10.38 -12.75
C MET A 491 9.36 11.26 -11.86
N THR A 492 8.06 11.37 -12.15
CA THR A 492 7.11 12.10 -11.29
C THR A 492 7.09 11.55 -9.86
N LEU A 493 7.21 10.22 -9.70
CA LEU A 493 7.27 9.60 -8.37
C LEU A 493 8.54 10.01 -7.59
N LEU A 494 9.65 10.32 -8.27
CA LEU A 494 10.89 10.75 -7.63
C LEU A 494 10.86 12.21 -7.25
N THR A 495 10.42 13.09 -8.16
CA THR A 495 10.38 14.54 -7.91
C THR A 495 9.31 14.91 -6.87
N GLY A 496 8.21 14.15 -6.83
CA GLY A 496 7.11 14.42 -5.90
C GLY A 496 5.98 15.21 -6.56
N CYS A 497 5.19 15.86 -5.73
CA CYS A 497 4.12 16.75 -6.18
C CYS A 497 4.78 18.07 -6.63
N PRO A 498 4.45 18.61 -7.81
CA PRO A 498 4.95 19.91 -8.26
C PRO A 498 4.44 21.07 -7.40
#